data_AF-A0A2E4YVJ5-F1
#
_entry.id   AF-A0A2E4YVJ5-F1
#
_cell.length_a   1.000
_cell.length_b   1.000
_cell.length_c   1.000
_cell.angle_alpha   90.00
_cell.angle_beta   90.00
_cell.angle_gamma   90.00
#
_symmetry.space_group_name_H-M   'P 1'
#
loop_
_entity.id
_entity.type
_entity.pdbx_description
1 polymer ?
#
loop_
_entity_poly.entity_id
_entity_poly.type
_entity_poly.pdbx_seq_one_letter_code
_entity_poly.pdbx_strand_id
1 'polypeptide(L)'
;MDSLLRRLLKEEDLEPGTVRAEHDRLAERLDILRHNGDITIDAFLAAGAIQGGLEVLATLVGLEVDPSEVTRHLNSMIERAQRIEEVHPGLDAAIEQQES
;
A
#
# COMPACT_ATOMS: atom_id res chain seq x y z
N MET A 1 -3.00 -4.35 -2.30
CA MET A 1 -2.24 -3.92 -1.12
C MET A 1 -1.11 -4.89 -0.83
N ASP A 2 -1.35 -6.16 -0.47
CA ASP A 2 -0.24 -7.11 -0.21
C ASP A 2 0.59 -7.33 -1.50
N SER A 3 -0.10 -7.56 -2.61
CA SER A 3 0.44 -7.56 -3.98
C SER A 3 1.39 -6.39 -4.26
N LEU A 4 0.89 -5.17 -4.09
CA LEU A 4 1.60 -3.90 -4.29
C LEU A 4 2.86 -3.83 -3.44
N LEU A 5 2.76 -4.14 -2.14
CA LEU A 5 3.89 -4.09 -1.22
C LEU A 5 4.96 -5.12 -1.58
N ARG A 6 4.55 -6.31 -2.06
CA ARG A 6 5.48 -7.33 -2.56
C ARG A 6 6.14 -6.93 -3.87
N ARG A 7 5.50 -6.11 -4.72
CA ARG A 7 6.15 -5.53 -5.91
C ARG A 7 7.26 -4.59 -5.45
N LEU A 8 6.96 -3.65 -4.56
CA LEU A 8 7.95 -2.71 -4.01
C LEU A 8 9.13 -3.41 -3.33
N LEU A 9 8.88 -4.51 -2.60
CA LEU A 9 9.93 -5.30 -1.94
C LEU A 9 10.91 -5.99 -2.93
N LYS A 10 10.50 -6.18 -4.18
CA LYS A 10 11.33 -6.82 -5.22
C LYS A 10 12.12 -5.82 -6.06
N GLU A 11 11.85 -4.52 -5.93
CA GLU A 11 12.59 -3.48 -6.63
C GLU A 11 14.02 -3.39 -6.07
N GLU A 12 15.04 -3.55 -6.92
CA GLU A 12 16.44 -3.47 -6.51
C GLU A 12 16.88 -2.03 -6.21
N ASP A 13 16.30 -1.07 -6.92
CA ASP A 13 16.61 0.36 -6.82
C ASP A 13 15.31 1.13 -6.56
N LEU A 14 14.76 0.93 -5.37
CA LEU A 14 13.51 1.55 -4.98
C LEU A 14 13.72 3.06 -4.82
N GLU A 15 13.03 3.84 -5.64
CA GLU A 15 13.10 5.30 -5.62
C GLU A 15 11.91 5.92 -4.85
N PRO A 16 12.08 7.08 -4.17
CA PRO A 16 10.99 7.74 -3.45
C PRO A 16 9.81 8.09 -4.36
N GLY A 17 10.11 8.45 -5.61
CA GLY A 17 9.11 8.77 -6.62
C GLY A 17 8.22 7.58 -6.96
N THR A 18 8.80 6.38 -7.04
CA THR A 18 8.06 5.13 -7.28
C THR A 18 7.10 4.84 -6.13
N VAL A 19 7.55 5.01 -4.89
CA VAL A 19 6.70 4.79 -3.71
C VAL A 19 5.53 5.78 -3.66
N ARG A 20 5.78 7.07 -3.96
CA ARG A 20 4.73 8.10 -4.02
C ARG A 20 3.71 7.82 -5.13
N ALA A 21 4.17 7.36 -6.29
CA ALA A 21 3.27 6.98 -7.38
C ALA A 21 2.34 5.83 -6.98
N GLU A 22 2.86 4.82 -6.29
CA GLU A 22 2.03 3.71 -5.77
C GLU A 22 1.09 4.15 -4.65
N HIS A 23 1.51 5.10 -3.80
CA HIS A 23 0.64 5.73 -2.81
C HIS A 23 -0.56 6.43 -3.47
N ASP A 24 -0.30 7.27 -4.47
CA ASP A 24 -1.33 8.07 -5.14
C ASP A 24 -2.30 7.18 -5.92
N ARG A 25 -1.79 6.14 -6.60
CA ARG A 25 -2.61 5.11 -7.25
C ARG A 25 -3.50 4.39 -6.24
N LEU A 26 -2.96 3.98 -5.10
CA LEU A 26 -3.74 3.33 -4.06
C LEU A 26 -4.85 4.26 -3.55
N ALA A 27 -4.54 5.54 -3.34
CA ALA A 27 -5.51 6.54 -2.92
C ALA A 27 -6.66 6.70 -3.91
N GLU A 28 -6.35 6.90 -5.19
CA GLU A 28 -7.32 7.03 -6.26
C GLU A 28 -8.25 5.81 -6.35
N ARG A 29 -7.69 4.60 -6.28
CA ARG A 29 -8.48 3.35 -6.35
C ARG A 29 -9.40 3.19 -5.16
N LEU A 30 -8.90 3.46 -3.95
CA LEU A 30 -9.72 3.41 -2.73
C LEU A 30 -10.86 4.43 -2.79
N ASP A 31 -10.59 5.63 -3.29
CA ASP A 31 -11.62 6.65 -3.50
C ASP A 31 -12.68 6.16 -4.49
N ILE A 32 -12.30 5.63 -5.66
CA ILE A 32 -13.25 5.10 -6.66
C ILE A 32 -14.13 4.00 -6.04
N LEU A 33 -13.52 2.99 -5.42
CA LEU A 33 -14.22 1.87 -4.80
C LEU A 33 -15.18 2.36 -3.70
N ARG A 34 -14.75 3.34 -2.90
CA ARG A 34 -15.56 3.92 -1.83
C ARG A 34 -16.74 4.73 -2.38
N HIS A 35 -16.53 5.48 -3.45
CA HIS A 35 -17.58 6.26 -4.11
C HIS A 35 -18.63 5.37 -4.77
N ASN A 36 -18.20 4.25 -5.38
CA ASN A 36 -19.09 3.27 -6.00
C ASN A 36 -19.85 2.40 -4.97
N GLY A 37 -19.38 2.35 -3.73
CA GLY A 37 -19.94 1.51 -2.68
C GLY A 37 -19.41 0.07 -2.70
N ASP A 38 -18.33 -0.19 -3.44
CA ASP A 38 -17.68 -1.50 -3.56
C ASP A 38 -16.94 -1.89 -2.28
N ILE A 39 -16.49 -0.89 -1.49
CA ILE A 39 -15.87 -1.09 -0.18
C ILE A 39 -16.59 -0.31 0.92
N THR A 40 -16.56 -0.86 2.13
CA THR A 40 -17.11 -0.17 3.31
C THR A 40 -16.23 0.99 3.74
N ILE A 41 -16.79 1.92 4.51
CA ILE A 41 -16.00 2.99 5.13
C ILE A 41 -14.91 2.42 6.05
N ASP A 42 -15.18 1.33 6.76
CA ASP A 42 -14.20 0.69 7.63
C ASP A 42 -13.03 0.10 6.84
N ALA A 43 -13.31 -0.55 5.71
CA ALA A 43 -12.28 -1.07 4.80
C ALA A 43 -11.41 0.07 4.23
N PHE A 44 -12.05 1.18 3.84
CA PHE A 44 -11.35 2.39 3.38
C PHE A 44 -10.44 2.96 4.48
N LEU A 45 -10.94 3.12 5.71
CA LEU A 45 -10.16 3.62 6.84
C LEU A 45 -9.01 2.68 7.22
N ALA A 46 -9.23 1.37 7.17
CA ALA A 46 -8.19 0.37 7.42
C ALA A 46 -7.07 0.46 6.37
N ALA A 47 -7.42 0.58 5.09
CA ALA A 47 -6.48 0.75 3.99
C ALA A 47 -5.68 2.06 4.09
N GLY A 48 -6.26 3.11 4.69
CA GLY A 48 -5.58 4.36 5.00
C GLY A 48 -4.29 4.20 5.81
N ALA A 49 -4.18 3.13 6.60
CA ALA A 49 -2.95 2.84 7.31
C ALA A 49 -1.81 2.36 6.42
N ILE A 50 -2.11 1.69 5.30
CA ILE A 50 -1.11 1.31 4.30
C ILE A 50 -0.65 2.54 3.52
N GLN A 51 -1.56 3.46 3.18
CA GLN A 51 -1.21 4.74 2.56
C GLN A 51 -0.24 5.55 3.45
N GLY A 52 -0.56 5.73 4.73
CA GLY A 52 0.37 6.37 5.67
C GLY A 52 1.72 5.64 5.79
N GLY A 53 1.71 4.32 5.69
CA GLY A 53 2.94 3.51 5.63
C GLY A 53 3.79 3.78 4.39
N LEU A 54 3.17 3.98 3.23
CA LEU A 54 3.86 4.32 1.97
C LEU A 54 4.49 5.73 2.03
N GLU A 55 3.85 6.71 2.67
CA GLU A 55 4.46 8.04 2.85
C GLU A 55 5.73 7.97 3.72
N VAL A 56 5.68 7.19 4.80
CA VAL A 56 6.86 6.92 5.64
C VAL A 56 7.92 6.18 4.83
N LEU A 57 7.54 5.19 4.03
CA LEU A 57 8.47 4.45 3.17
C LEU A 57 9.17 5.38 2.17
N ALA A 58 8.43 6.25 1.49
CA ALA A 58 8.99 7.21 0.52
C ALA A 58 10.01 8.14 1.20
N THR A 59 9.74 8.53 2.45
CA THR A 59 10.67 9.33 3.26
C THR A 59 11.94 8.55 3.61
N LEU A 60 11.80 7.30 4.08
CA LEU A 60 12.95 6.45 4.43
C LEU A 60 13.86 6.23 3.21
N VAL A 61 13.27 5.89 2.07
CA VAL A 61 13.99 5.72 0.80
C VAL A 61 14.71 7.02 0.42
N GLY A 62 14.05 8.17 0.52
CA GLY A 62 14.65 9.47 0.12
C GLY A 62 15.73 9.98 1.08
N LEU A 63 15.81 9.43 2.29
CA LEU A 63 16.86 9.72 3.25
C LEU A 63 18.07 8.79 3.10
N GLU A 64 18.05 7.87 2.13
CA GLU A 64 19.10 6.87 1.89
C GLU A 64 19.47 6.11 3.18
N VAL A 65 18.46 5.79 4.00
CA VAL A 65 18.66 4.98 5.21
C VAL A 65 19.11 3.57 4.83
N ASP A 66 19.60 2.83 5.82
CA ASP A 66 20.02 1.44 5.63
C ASP A 66 18.91 0.63 4.93
N PRO A 67 19.19 -0.07 3.81
CA PRO A 67 18.20 -0.84 3.07
C PRO A 67 17.42 -1.87 3.91
N SER A 68 18.01 -2.34 5.02
CA SER A 68 17.34 -3.22 5.98
C SER A 68 16.18 -2.53 6.73
N GLU A 69 16.24 -1.21 6.95
CA GLU A 69 15.16 -0.40 7.52
C GLU A 69 13.96 -0.37 6.56
N VAL A 70 14.24 -0.10 5.29
CA VAL A 70 13.25 -0.10 4.20
C VAL A 70 12.58 -1.46 4.08
N THR A 71 13.39 -2.53 4.04
CA THR A 71 12.92 -3.91 3.97
C THR A 71 12.07 -4.28 5.18
N ARG A 72 12.48 -3.89 6.39
CA ARG A 72 11.71 -4.16 7.61
C ARG A 72 10.37 -3.43 7.60
N HIS A 73 10.36 -2.16 7.20
CA HIS A 73 9.13 -1.38 7.11
C HIS A 73 8.16 -1.99 6.10
N LEU A 74 8.64 -2.39 4.92
CA LEU A 74 7.84 -3.11 3.93
C LEU A 74 7.25 -4.42 4.47
N ASN A 75 8.03 -5.24 5.16
CA ASN A 75 7.54 -6.47 5.77
C ASN A 75 6.45 -6.20 6.83
N SER A 76 6.62 -5.17 7.66
CA SER A 76 5.59 -4.80 8.64
C SER A 76 4.29 -4.33 7.97
N MET A 77 4.39 -3.61 6.85
CA MET A 77 3.22 -3.23 6.06
C MET A 77 2.55 -4.43 5.41
N ILE A 78 3.31 -5.42 4.94
CA ILE A 78 2.79 -6.67 4.38
C ILE A 78 1.96 -7.42 5.43
N GLU A 79 2.49 -7.62 6.64
CA GLU A 79 1.74 -8.23 7.74
C GLU A 79 0.47 -7.45 8.09
N ARG A 80 0.52 -6.12 7.98
CA ARG A 80 -0.65 -5.28 8.19
C ARG A 80 -1.68 -5.43 7.07
N ALA A 81 -1.25 -5.46 5.81
CA ALA A 81 -2.12 -5.65 4.66
C ALA A 81 -2.82 -7.01 4.72
N GLN A 82 -2.11 -8.07 5.10
CA GLN A 82 -2.69 -9.40 5.32
C GLN A 82 -3.78 -9.40 6.39
N ARG A 83 -3.53 -8.76 7.54
CA ARG A 83 -4.56 -8.62 8.58
C ARG A 83 -5.77 -7.81 8.14
N ILE A 84 -5.56 -6.76 7.34
CA ILE A 84 -6.67 -5.97 6.78
C ILE A 84 -7.50 -6.85 5.84
N GLU A 85 -6.87 -7.66 5.00
CA GLU A 85 -7.55 -8.60 4.10
C GLU A 85 -8.32 -9.69 4.88
N GLU A 86 -7.79 -10.19 5.99
CA GLU A 86 -8.50 -11.12 6.86
C GLU A 86 -9.79 -10.51 7.45
N VAL A 87 -9.77 -9.23 7.80
CA VAL A 87 -10.93 -8.50 8.36
C VAL A 87 -11.89 -8.01 7.26
N HIS A 88 -11.36 -7.68 6.08
CA HIS A 88 -12.10 -7.19 4.92
C HIS A 88 -11.78 -8.04 3.67
N PRO A 89 -12.29 -9.29 3.60
CA PRO A 89 -11.96 -10.19 2.50
C PRO A 89 -12.35 -9.65 1.13
N GLY A 90 -11.44 -9.77 0.16
CA GLY A 90 -11.61 -9.30 -1.20
C GLY A 90 -11.21 -7.84 -1.43
N LEU A 91 -10.77 -7.11 -0.39
CA LEU A 91 -10.33 -5.73 -0.52
C LEU A 91 -9.11 -5.60 -1.44
N ASP A 92 -8.12 -6.47 -1.27
CA ASP A 92 -6.93 -6.48 -2.12
C ASP A 92 -7.32 -6.71 -3.60
N ALA A 93 -8.14 -7.73 -3.84
CA ALA A 93 -8.63 -8.05 -5.19
C ALA A 93 -9.44 -6.90 -5.80
N ALA A 94 -10.27 -6.21 -5.02
CA ALA A 94 -11.05 -5.06 -5.49
C ALA A 94 -10.13 -3.92 -5.94
N ILE A 95 -9.03 -3.67 -5.20
CA ILE A 95 -8.03 -2.66 -5.54
C ILE A 95 -7.26 -3.04 -6.82
N GLU A 96 -6.83 -4.29 -6.96
CA GLU A 96 -6.10 -4.76 -8.15
C GLU A 96 -6.97 -4.74 -9.43
N GLN A 97 -8.29 -4.91 -9.30
CA GLN A 97 -9.19 -4.83 -10.46
C GLN A 97 -9.32 -3.40 -11.01
N GLN A 98 -8.97 -2.38 -10.24
CA GLN A 98 -8.92 -0.99 -10.70
C GLN A 98 -7.58 -0.65 -11.40
N GLU A 99 -6.75 -1.65 -11.77
CA GLU A 99 -5.49 -1.45 -12.53
C GLU A 99 -5.64 -1.26 -14.05
N SER A 100 -6.88 -1.15 -14.57
CA SER A 100 -7.16 -1.05 -16.01
C SER A 100 -7.08 0.36 -16.59
#